data_AF-A0A7R9K5D1-F1
#
_entry.id   AF-A0A7R9K5D1-F1
#
_cell.length_a   1.000
_cell.length_b   1.000
_cell.length_c   1.000
_cell.angle_alpha   90.00
_cell.angle_beta   90.00
_cell.angle_gamma   90.00
#
_symmetry.space_group_name_H-M   'P 1'
#
loop_
_entity.id
_entity.type
_entity.pdbx_description
1 polymer ?
#
loop_
_entity_poly.entity_id
_entity_poly.type
_entity_poly.pdbx_seq_one_letter_code
_entity_poly.pdbx_strand_id
1 'polypeptide(L)'
;MTGRSRVSLSIPKTSDVYDRCMMYAVNYSQLLADGVTVADTTWPKTPCRHGWEFNFTDVPYSTIATELGWVCDQAALASVAQAVFFCGAILGGLVFGWIADRYGRIPALVGTNTVGLVAGVATAFCNTFWAFCLCRFLVGLAFDNCFTMMYILGMHPRGARGAEAP
;
A
#
# COMPACT_ATOMS: atom_id res chain seq x y z
N MET A 1 33.25 8.61 0.34
CA MET A 1 32.20 9.66 0.29
C MET A 1 31.11 9.34 1.31
N THR A 2 30.70 10.32 2.11
CA THR A 2 29.59 10.22 3.07
C THR A 2 28.24 10.20 2.32
N GLY A 3 27.21 9.50 2.82
CA GLY A 3 25.92 9.37 2.13
C GLY A 3 25.26 10.70 1.75
N ARG A 4 25.38 11.72 2.62
CA ARG A 4 24.87 13.09 2.37
C ARG A 4 25.54 13.79 1.18
N SER A 5 26.83 13.55 0.97
CA SER A 5 27.59 14.12 -0.15
C SER A 5 27.22 13.48 -1.48
N ARG A 6 26.76 12.22 -1.47
CA ARG A 6 26.28 11.53 -2.68
C ARG A 6 24.98 12.16 -3.16
N VAL A 7 24.00 12.32 -2.25
CA VAL A 7 22.71 12.94 -2.54
C VAL A 7 22.87 14.37 -3.06
N SER A 8 23.73 15.17 -2.43
CA SER A 8 23.95 16.56 -2.85
C SER A 8 24.61 16.71 -4.22
N LEU A 9 25.36 15.70 -4.68
CA LEU A 9 26.04 15.70 -5.97
C LEU A 9 25.12 15.17 -7.09
N SER A 10 24.25 14.19 -6.79
CA SER A 10 23.46 13.49 -7.79
C SER A 10 22.06 14.07 -8.01
N ILE A 11 21.46 14.71 -7.00
CA ILE A 11 20.04 15.12 -7.03
C ILE A 11 19.91 16.64 -7.20
N PRO A 12 19.12 17.13 -8.18
CA PRO A 12 18.83 18.55 -8.32
C PRO A 12 17.99 19.09 -7.16
N LYS A 13 18.22 20.35 -6.79
CA LYS A 13 17.38 21.06 -5.83
C LYS A 13 16.35 21.93 -6.55
N THR A 14 15.11 21.85 -6.12
CA THR A 14 14.01 22.73 -6.50
C THR A 14 13.58 23.51 -5.26
N SER A 15 13.78 24.83 -5.24
CA SER A 15 13.43 25.71 -4.11
C SER A 15 13.96 25.23 -2.75
N ASP A 16 15.26 24.86 -2.72
CA ASP A 16 16.00 24.30 -1.57
C ASP A 16 15.57 22.90 -1.09
N VAL A 17 14.60 22.28 -1.74
CA VAL A 17 14.20 20.89 -1.52
C VAL A 17 14.82 20.00 -2.60
N TYR A 18 15.34 18.82 -2.20
CA TYR A 18 15.83 17.84 -3.18
C TYR A 18 14.67 17.25 -3.99
N ASP A 19 14.86 17.17 -5.30
CA ASP A 19 13.91 16.50 -6.17
C ASP A 19 13.89 14.99 -5.86
N ARG A 20 12.72 14.38 -5.95
CA ARG A 20 12.52 12.95 -5.60
C ARG A 20 12.51 12.05 -6.82
N CYS A 21 12.50 12.62 -8.03
CA CYS A 21 12.30 11.85 -9.26
C CYS A 21 13.42 11.99 -10.30
N MET A 22 14.23 13.04 -10.17
CA MET A 22 15.22 13.42 -11.16
C MET A 22 16.63 13.29 -10.58
N MET A 23 17.59 12.96 -11.45
CA MET A 23 19.03 12.96 -11.15
C MET A 23 19.80 13.62 -12.28
N TYR A 24 21.03 14.05 -12.01
CA TYR A 24 21.93 14.58 -13.04
C TYR A 24 22.52 13.46 -13.91
N ALA A 25 22.48 13.63 -15.23
CA ALA A 25 23.01 12.67 -16.20
C ALA A 25 24.50 12.93 -16.47
N VAL A 26 25.35 12.62 -15.49
CA VAL A 26 26.80 12.87 -15.54
C VAL A 26 27.61 11.60 -15.25
N ASN A 27 28.84 11.55 -15.75
CA ASN A 27 29.75 10.43 -15.46
C ASN A 27 30.31 10.56 -14.04
N TYR A 28 29.63 9.94 -13.08
CA TYR A 28 30.02 9.99 -11.67
C TYR A 28 31.43 9.43 -11.41
N SER A 29 31.90 8.45 -12.20
CA SER A 29 33.27 7.91 -12.06
C SER A 29 34.35 8.97 -12.31
N GLN A 30 34.14 9.86 -13.27
CA GLN A 30 35.06 10.95 -13.59
C GLN A 30 34.97 12.06 -12.55
N LEU A 31 33.75 12.44 -12.15
CA LEU A 31 33.55 13.45 -11.10
C LEU A 31 34.17 13.05 -9.76
N LEU A 32 34.13 11.75 -9.44
CA LEU A 32 34.78 11.20 -8.26
C LEU A 32 36.31 11.24 -8.37
N ALA A 33 36.87 11.00 -9.57
CA ALA A 33 38.31 11.07 -9.81
C ALA A 33 38.84 12.51 -9.72
N ASP A 34 38.05 13.48 -10.19
CA ASP A 34 38.37 14.90 -10.15
C ASP A 34 38.10 15.55 -8.78
N GLY A 35 37.58 14.79 -7.82
CA GLY A 35 37.29 15.27 -6.46
C GLY A 35 36.14 16.28 -6.38
N VAL A 36 35.26 16.30 -7.39
CA VAL A 36 34.11 17.22 -7.42
C VAL A 36 33.08 16.79 -6.39
N THR A 37 32.76 17.69 -5.46
CA THR A 37 31.83 17.44 -4.34
C THR A 37 30.55 18.27 -4.39
N VAL A 38 30.47 19.22 -5.33
CA VAL A 38 29.34 20.14 -5.49
C VAL A 38 28.71 19.91 -6.85
N ALA A 39 27.38 19.81 -6.89
CA ALA A 39 26.64 19.70 -8.14
C ALA A 39 26.60 21.02 -8.89
N ASP A 40 26.76 20.96 -10.21
CA ASP A 40 26.49 22.09 -11.09
C ASP A 40 25.01 22.08 -11.51
N THR A 41 24.35 23.24 -11.46
CA THR A 41 22.93 23.38 -11.81
C THR A 41 22.69 23.35 -13.32
N THR A 42 23.75 23.50 -14.13
CA THR A 42 23.70 23.46 -15.59
C THR A 42 23.68 22.04 -16.16
N TRP A 43 23.92 21.03 -15.33
CA TRP A 43 23.96 19.64 -15.78
C TRP A 43 22.61 19.13 -16.31
N PRO A 44 22.63 18.25 -17.32
CA PRO A 44 21.42 17.66 -17.87
C PRO A 44 20.71 16.79 -16.81
N LYS A 45 19.37 16.80 -16.84
CA LYS A 45 18.52 16.07 -15.89
C LYS A 45 17.89 14.86 -16.58
N THR A 46 17.88 13.71 -15.90
CA THR A 46 17.25 12.45 -16.34
C THR A 46 16.43 11.87 -15.20
N PRO A 47 15.38 11.06 -15.47
CA PRO A 47 14.77 10.23 -14.43
C PRO A 47 15.81 9.30 -13.78
N CYS A 48 15.63 9.01 -12.49
CA CYS A 48 16.53 8.14 -11.73
C CYS A 48 16.54 6.71 -12.31
N ARG A 49 17.75 6.18 -12.55
CA ARG A 49 17.94 4.84 -13.16
C ARG A 49 18.62 3.82 -12.24
N HIS A 50 19.33 4.29 -11.20
CA HIS A 50 20.22 3.44 -10.39
C HIS A 50 19.65 3.10 -9.00
N GLY A 51 18.32 3.01 -8.90
CA GLY A 51 17.62 2.68 -7.66
C GLY A 51 17.24 3.89 -6.82
N TRP A 52 16.59 3.62 -5.69
CA TRP A 52 16.04 4.62 -4.77
C TRP A 52 16.55 4.37 -3.35
N GLU A 53 17.03 5.43 -2.70
CA GLU A 53 17.31 5.40 -1.26
C GLU A 53 16.17 6.09 -0.52
N PHE A 54 15.50 5.35 0.36
CA PHE A 54 14.39 5.86 1.16
C PHE A 54 14.88 6.33 2.52
N ASN A 55 14.34 7.45 2.99
CA ASN A 55 14.62 7.94 4.32
C ASN A 55 13.60 7.36 5.31
N PHE A 56 14.07 6.54 6.25
CA PHE A 56 13.23 5.88 7.26
C PHE A 56 13.08 6.70 8.55
N THR A 57 13.40 8.00 8.52
CA THR A 57 13.26 8.89 9.70
C THR A 57 11.78 9.12 10.05
N ASP A 58 10.92 9.32 9.05
CA ASP A 58 9.48 9.54 9.27
C ASP A 58 8.70 8.22 9.38
N VAL A 59 9.10 7.22 8.59
CA VAL A 59 8.46 5.90 8.53
C VAL A 59 9.53 4.83 8.73
N PRO A 60 9.67 4.24 9.94
CA PRO A 60 10.81 3.39 10.29
C PRO A 60 10.67 1.94 9.80
N TYR A 61 9.98 1.69 8.69
CA TYR A 61 9.76 0.35 8.14
C TYR A 61 9.74 0.35 6.61
N SER A 62 10.21 -0.75 6.01
CA SER A 62 10.04 -0.98 4.58
C SER A 62 8.59 -1.33 4.29
N THR A 63 8.05 -0.69 3.28
CA THR A 63 6.74 -1.02 2.71
C THR A 63 6.94 -1.73 1.37
N ILE A 64 5.93 -2.46 0.93
CA ILE A 64 5.95 -3.07 -0.40
C ILE A 64 6.16 -2.04 -1.52
N ALA A 65 5.68 -0.81 -1.31
CA ALA A 65 5.89 0.30 -2.25
C ALA A 65 7.35 0.75 -2.31
N THR A 66 8.05 0.75 -1.18
CA THR A 66 9.50 1.06 -1.14
C THR A 66 10.35 -0.12 -1.63
N GLU A 67 9.95 -1.36 -1.37
CA GLU A 67 10.68 -2.56 -1.80
C GLU A 67 10.58 -2.78 -3.33
N LEU A 68 9.40 -2.51 -3.90
CA LEU A 68 9.17 -2.64 -5.35
C LEU A 68 9.41 -1.34 -6.12
N GLY A 69 9.78 -0.25 -5.45
CA GLY A 69 10.14 1.02 -6.09
C GLY A 69 8.97 1.75 -6.77
N TRP A 70 7.76 1.72 -6.20
CA TRP A 70 6.58 2.41 -6.73
C TRP A 70 6.63 3.92 -6.47
N VAL A 71 7.54 4.59 -7.14
CA VAL A 71 7.77 6.04 -7.02
C VAL A 71 7.67 6.72 -8.39
N CYS A 72 7.44 8.02 -8.38
CA CYS A 72 7.38 8.86 -9.58
C CYS A 72 6.37 8.32 -10.61
N ASP A 73 6.80 7.87 -11.78
CA ASP A 73 5.92 7.33 -12.83
C ASP A 73 5.11 6.11 -12.37
N GLN A 74 5.66 5.33 -11.43
CA GLN A 74 4.99 4.15 -10.90
C GLN A 74 4.24 4.40 -9.57
N ALA A 75 4.16 5.65 -9.11
CA ALA A 75 3.39 5.99 -7.91
C ALA A 75 1.89 5.63 -8.05
N ALA A 76 1.37 5.64 -9.27
CA ALA A 76 0.00 5.24 -9.57
C ALA A 76 -0.30 3.77 -9.20
N LEU A 77 0.71 2.89 -9.16
CA LEU A 77 0.52 1.48 -8.78
C LEU A 77 -0.02 1.33 -7.35
N ALA A 78 0.40 2.20 -6.43
CA ALA A 78 -0.13 2.22 -5.07
C ALA A 78 -1.64 2.57 -5.07
N SER A 79 -2.03 3.57 -5.87
CA SER A 79 -3.43 3.96 -6.03
C SER A 79 -4.26 2.87 -6.71
N VAL A 80 -3.71 2.16 -7.68
CA VAL A 80 -4.36 1.01 -8.33
C VAL A 80 -4.61 -0.11 -7.33
N ALA A 81 -3.63 -0.44 -6.48
CA ALA A 81 -3.81 -1.44 -5.43
C ALA A 81 -4.91 -1.05 -4.42
N GLN A 82 -5.03 0.24 -4.12
CA GLN A 82 -6.13 0.77 -3.30
C GLN A 82 -7.48 0.72 -4.02
N ALA A 83 -7.54 1.01 -5.32
CA ALA A 83 -8.76 0.88 -6.11
C ALA A 83 -9.24 -0.59 -6.14
N VAL A 84 -8.33 -1.54 -6.36
CA VAL A 84 -8.62 -2.99 -6.33
C VAL A 84 -9.18 -3.42 -4.97
N PHE A 85 -8.65 -2.88 -3.87
CA PHE A 85 -9.18 -3.12 -2.53
C PHE A 85 -10.65 -2.68 -2.41
N PHE A 86 -11.02 -1.49 -2.92
CA PHE A 86 -12.42 -1.04 -2.90
C PHE A 86 -13.33 -1.86 -3.81
N CYS A 87 -12.85 -2.29 -4.98
CA CYS A 87 -13.58 -3.23 -5.83
C CYS A 87 -13.86 -4.55 -5.07
N GLY A 88 -12.87 -5.04 -4.32
CA GLY A 88 -13.02 -6.15 -3.39
C GLY A 88 -14.11 -5.87 -2.35
N ALA A 89 -14.09 -4.71 -1.69
CA ALA A 89 -15.10 -4.37 -0.69
C ALA A 89 -16.54 -4.40 -1.23
N ILE A 90 -16.76 -3.86 -2.43
CA ILE A 90 -18.09 -3.86 -3.07
C ILE A 90 -18.56 -5.30 -3.33
N LEU A 91 -17.71 -6.13 -3.94
CA LEU A 91 -18.03 -7.52 -4.23
C LEU A 91 -18.21 -8.35 -2.96
N GLY A 92 -17.42 -8.06 -1.93
CA GLY A 92 -17.50 -8.71 -0.63
C GLY A 92 -18.84 -8.45 0.03
N GLY A 93 -19.32 -7.20 0.02
CA GLY A 93 -20.63 -6.85 0.55
C GLY A 93 -21.77 -7.61 -0.14
N LEU A 94 -21.70 -7.78 -1.46
CA LEU A 94 -22.70 -8.55 -2.22
C LEU A 94 -22.66 -10.04 -1.87
N VAL A 95 -21.48 -10.65 -1.86
CA VAL A 95 -21.31 -12.09 -1.62
C VAL A 95 -21.62 -12.45 -0.18
N PHE A 96 -20.99 -11.79 0.78
CA PHE A 96 -21.19 -12.06 2.20
C PHE A 96 -22.54 -11.55 2.72
N GLY A 97 -23.10 -10.50 2.12
CA GLY A 97 -24.48 -10.09 2.36
C GLY A 97 -25.47 -11.19 1.99
N TRP A 98 -25.33 -11.76 0.78
CA TRP A 98 -26.18 -12.88 0.36
C TRP A 98 -26.01 -14.12 1.25
N ILE A 99 -24.77 -14.44 1.65
CA ILE A 99 -24.49 -15.53 2.60
C ILE A 99 -25.13 -15.25 3.96
N ALA A 100 -25.05 -14.02 4.46
CA ALA A 100 -25.61 -13.62 5.75
C ALA A 100 -27.14 -13.76 5.78
N ASP A 101 -27.80 -13.46 4.66
CA ASP A 101 -29.25 -13.60 4.52
C ASP A 101 -29.69 -15.06 4.41
N ARG A 102 -28.88 -15.94 3.79
CA ARG A 102 -29.25 -17.34 3.57
C ARG A 102 -28.84 -18.30 4.69
N TYR A 103 -27.63 -18.15 5.21
CA TYR A 103 -27.02 -19.05 6.20
C TYR A 103 -26.98 -18.44 7.60
N GLY A 104 -27.38 -17.17 7.75
CA GLY A 104 -27.36 -16.43 8.99
C GLY A 104 -26.12 -15.54 9.14
N ARG A 105 -26.28 -14.49 9.96
CA ARG A 105 -25.28 -13.42 10.10
C ARG A 105 -24.00 -13.84 10.83
N ILE A 106 -24.08 -14.78 11.77
CA ILE A 106 -22.93 -15.28 12.54
C ILE A 106 -21.95 -16.10 11.68
N PRO A 107 -22.37 -17.12 10.91
CA PRO A 107 -21.44 -17.86 10.05
C PRO A 107 -20.86 -17.00 8.92
N ALA A 108 -21.63 -16.04 8.41
CA ALA A 108 -21.12 -15.04 7.47
C ALA A 108 -19.98 -14.22 8.10
N LEU A 109 -20.18 -13.68 9.31
CA LEU A 109 -19.15 -12.92 10.03
C LEU A 109 -17.87 -13.74 10.24
N VAL A 110 -17.99 -15.00 10.66
CA VAL A 110 -16.83 -15.89 10.87
C VAL A 110 -16.11 -16.16 9.55
N GLY A 111 -16.85 -16.48 8.48
CA GLY A 111 -16.28 -16.72 7.15
C GLY A 111 -15.56 -15.50 6.57
N THR A 112 -16.11 -14.31 6.77
CA THR A 112 -15.46 -13.09 6.29
C THR A 112 -14.18 -12.78 7.05
N ASN A 113 -14.17 -12.96 8.38
CA ASN A 113 -12.98 -12.75 9.20
C ASN A 113 -11.88 -13.77 8.91
N THR A 114 -12.21 -15.03 8.63
CA THR A 114 -11.21 -16.04 8.26
C THR A 114 -10.57 -15.72 6.91
N VAL A 115 -11.35 -15.30 5.92
CA VAL A 115 -10.81 -14.83 4.63
C VAL A 115 -9.89 -13.62 4.81
N GLY A 116 -10.32 -12.64 5.61
CA GLY A 116 -9.51 -11.46 5.92
C GLY A 116 -8.19 -11.80 6.62
N LEU A 117 -8.22 -12.72 7.60
CA LEU A 117 -7.04 -13.18 8.33
C LEU A 117 -6.04 -13.88 7.39
N VAL A 118 -6.52 -14.85 6.60
CA VAL A 118 -5.66 -15.62 5.69
C VAL A 118 -5.05 -14.70 4.62
N ALA A 119 -5.85 -13.80 4.05
CA ALA A 119 -5.37 -12.85 3.06
C ALA A 119 -4.39 -11.82 3.65
N GLY A 120 -4.62 -11.38 4.88
CA GLY A 120 -3.71 -10.49 5.61
C GLY A 120 -2.34 -11.14 5.85
N VAL A 121 -2.32 -12.39 6.32
CA VAL A 121 -1.06 -13.14 6.49
C VAL A 121 -0.38 -13.40 5.14
N ALA A 122 -1.13 -13.77 4.11
CA ALA A 122 -0.60 -13.97 2.76
C ALA A 122 0.04 -12.70 2.17
N THR A 123 -0.45 -11.52 2.53
CA THR A 123 0.09 -10.23 2.08
C THR A 123 1.56 -10.05 2.51
N ALA A 124 1.96 -10.57 3.68
CA ALA A 124 3.34 -10.47 4.17
C ALA A 124 4.35 -11.25 3.32
N PHE A 125 3.89 -12.26 2.56
CA PHE A 125 4.73 -13.06 1.67
C PHE A 125 4.68 -12.61 0.21
N CYS A 126 3.94 -11.55 -0.10
CA CYS A 126 3.82 -11.04 -1.46
C CYS A 126 5.11 -10.33 -1.89
N ASN A 127 5.75 -10.85 -2.94
CA ASN A 127 6.95 -10.25 -3.54
C ASN A 127 6.67 -9.66 -4.94
N THR A 128 5.42 -9.70 -5.40
CA THR A 128 5.04 -9.20 -6.73
C THR A 128 3.82 -8.30 -6.64
N PHE A 129 3.72 -7.34 -7.57
CA PHE A 129 2.57 -6.42 -7.65
C PHE A 129 1.24 -7.17 -7.76
N TRP A 130 1.18 -8.19 -8.62
CA TRP A 130 -0.05 -8.95 -8.84
C TRP A 130 -0.50 -9.77 -7.62
N ALA A 131 0.44 -10.43 -6.93
CA ALA A 131 0.12 -11.16 -5.70
C ALA A 131 -0.38 -10.19 -4.61
N PHE A 132 0.27 -9.03 -4.47
CA PHE A 132 -0.17 -8.00 -3.54
C PHE A 132 -1.57 -7.47 -3.86
N CYS A 133 -1.87 -7.21 -5.15
CA CYS A 133 -3.20 -6.79 -5.58
C CYS A 133 -4.27 -7.85 -5.29
N LEU A 134 -3.98 -9.13 -5.52
CA LEU A 134 -4.89 -10.23 -5.19
C LEU A 134 -5.17 -10.30 -3.69
N CYS A 135 -4.12 -10.24 -2.86
CA CYS A 135 -4.29 -10.21 -1.42
C CYS A 135 -5.07 -8.98 -0.95
N ARG A 136 -4.83 -7.80 -1.52
CA ARG A 136 -5.61 -6.59 -1.23
C ARG A 136 -7.06 -6.71 -1.65
N PHE A 137 -7.34 -7.35 -2.77
CA PHE A 137 -8.71 -7.67 -3.18
C PHE A 137 -9.41 -8.55 -2.14
N LEU A 138 -8.75 -9.63 -1.70
CA LEU A 138 -9.29 -10.56 -0.69
C LEU A 138 -9.49 -9.91 0.68
N VAL A 139 -8.54 -9.08 1.13
CA VAL A 139 -8.71 -8.28 2.36
C VAL A 139 -9.85 -7.28 2.19
N GLY A 140 -9.97 -6.67 1.01
CA GLY A 140 -11.08 -5.79 0.65
C GLY A 140 -12.44 -6.47 0.77
N LEU A 141 -12.58 -7.71 0.28
CA LEU A 141 -13.81 -8.51 0.44
C LEU A 141 -14.25 -8.61 1.90
N ALA A 142 -13.29 -8.63 2.84
CA ALA A 142 -13.58 -8.78 4.25
C ALA A 142 -13.82 -7.48 5.01
N PHE A 143 -13.17 -6.39 4.58
CA PHE A 143 -13.07 -5.16 5.36
C PHE A 143 -14.42 -4.55 5.77
N ASP A 144 -15.33 -4.32 4.81
CA ASP A 144 -16.61 -3.65 5.09
C ASP A 144 -17.55 -4.53 5.93
N ASN A 145 -17.60 -5.82 5.59
CA ASN A 145 -18.47 -6.80 6.21
C ASN A 145 -18.22 -6.97 7.72
N CYS A 146 -16.97 -6.82 8.18
CA CYS A 146 -16.64 -6.90 9.59
C CYS A 146 -17.34 -5.82 10.43
N PHE A 147 -17.42 -4.59 9.92
CA PHE A 147 -18.07 -3.48 10.62
C PHE A 147 -19.59 -3.53 10.46
N THR A 148 -20.06 -3.75 9.23
CA THR A 148 -21.48 -3.76 8.88
C THR A 148 -22.21 -4.87 9.62
N MET A 149 -21.68 -6.10 9.65
CA MET A 149 -22.32 -7.22 10.36
C MET A 149 -22.30 -7.05 11.88
N MET A 150 -21.24 -6.47 12.44
CA MET A 150 -21.15 -6.20 13.88
C MET A 150 -22.20 -5.16 14.30
N TYR A 151 -22.37 -4.08 13.54
CA TYR A 151 -23.40 -3.07 13.80
C TYR A 151 -24.79 -3.68 13.76
N ILE A 152 -25.06 -4.48 12.73
CA ILE A 152 -26.34 -5.17 12.52
C ILE A 152 -26.68 -6.13 13.67
N LEU A 153 -25.69 -6.86 14.19
CA LEU A 153 -25.88 -7.73 15.35
C LEU A 153 -26.10 -6.93 16.64
N GLY A 154 -25.41 -5.80 16.81
CA GLY A 154 -25.55 -4.93 17.99
C GLY A 154 -26.88 -4.19 18.06
N MET A 155 -27.41 -3.76 16.91
CA MET A 155 -28.72 -3.10 16.81
C MET A 155 -29.89 -4.09 16.90
N HIS A 156 -29.66 -5.39 16.74
CA HIS A 156 -30.73 -6.38 16.86
C HIS A 156 -31.28 -6.37 18.29
N PRO A 157 -32.55 -5.97 18.51
CA PRO A 157 -33.11 -5.92 19.84
C PRO A 157 -33.14 -7.34 20.43
N ARG A 158 -32.45 -7.56 21.55
CA ARG A 158 -32.46 -8.85 22.28
C ARG A 158 -33.82 -9.22 22.89
N GLY A 159 -34.89 -8.46 22.60
CA GLY A 159 -36.16 -8.45 23.34
C GLY A 159 -37.30 -9.32 22.79
N ALA A 160 -37.12 -10.13 21.74
CA ALA A 160 -38.23 -10.84 21.09
C ALA A 160 -38.14 -12.38 21.14
N ARG A 161 -37.50 -12.97 22.16
CA ARG A 161 -37.52 -14.44 22.38
C ARG A 161 -38.28 -14.87 23.65
N GLY A 162 -39.27 -14.09 24.08
CA GLY A 162 -40.05 -14.38 25.28
C GLY A 162 -41.57 -14.19 25.17
N ALA A 163 -42.11 -13.94 23.96
CA ALA A 163 -43.53 -13.58 23.79
C ALA A 163 -44.33 -14.55 22.88
N GLU A 164 -43.80 -15.72 22.56
CA GLU A 164 -44.55 -16.81 21.90
C GLU A 164 -44.20 -18.15 22.57
N ALA A 165 -44.83 -18.40 23.71
CA ALA A 165 -45.07 -19.76 24.20
C ALA A 165 -46.56 -19.81 24.62
N PRO A 166 -47.38 -20.68 24.00
CA PRO A 166 -48.80 -20.82 24.32
C PRO A 166 -49.07 -21.39 25.71
#